data_AF-A0A7I7LDM0-F1
#
_entry.id   AF-A0A7I7LDM0-F1
#
_cell.length_a   1.000
_cell.length_b   1.000
_cell.length_c   1.000
_cell.angle_alpha   90.00
_cell.angle_beta   90.00
_cell.angle_gamma   90.00
#
_symmetry.space_group_name_H-M   'P 1'
#
loop_
_entity.id
_entity.type
_entity.pdbx_description
1 polymer ?
#
loop_
_entity_poly.entity_id
_entity_poly.type
_entity_poly.pdbx_seq_one_letter_code
_entity_poly.pdbx_strand_id
1 'polypeptide(L)'
;MQVMYGVGGERSLVEEELNHLSGYDHARPVRIGNGAYNQDQHDIWGSILDSFYLHAKSREQVPETLWPVLKRQVEEAITHWREPDRGIWEVRGEPQHFTSSKVMCWVALDRGAKLAERQGEKSYAQQWHQIPDEIKADILEHGVDSRGVFTQRYGDDALDASLLLVVLTRFLPPDDPRVRNTVLAIANELTEEGLVLRYRVEETDDGLSGEEGTFTICSFWLVSALVEIGEVAQAKRLCERLLSYASPLHLYAEEIEPRTGRHLGNFPQAFTHLALINAVVHVIRAEEEADSSGMFQPANAPM
;
A
#
# COMPACT_ATOMS: atom_id res chain seq x y z
N MET A 1 9.79 -1.86 -15.17
CA MET A 1 8.57 -1.52 -15.96
C MET A 1 8.29 -0.04 -15.75
N GLN A 2 7.94 0.73 -16.78
CA GLN A 2 7.64 2.15 -16.59
C GLN A 2 6.28 2.32 -15.91
N VAL A 3 6.26 3.00 -14.76
CA VAL A 3 5.07 3.14 -13.90
C VAL A 3 4.25 4.40 -14.19
N MET A 4 4.87 5.43 -14.78
CA MET A 4 4.25 6.73 -15.02
C MET A 4 4.21 7.06 -16.51
N TYR A 5 3.05 7.53 -16.99
CA TYR A 5 2.84 8.01 -18.35
C TYR A 5 2.06 9.31 -18.32
N GLY A 6 2.27 10.16 -19.33
CA GLY A 6 1.43 11.34 -19.53
C GLY A 6 0.00 10.93 -19.90
N VAL A 7 -0.96 11.85 -19.73
CA VAL A 7 -2.38 11.59 -20.03
C VAL A 7 -2.60 11.22 -21.51
N GLY A 8 -1.72 11.69 -22.41
CA GLY A 8 -1.73 11.32 -23.83
C GLY A 8 -0.95 10.04 -24.16
N GLY A 9 -0.37 9.36 -23.16
CA GLY A 9 0.49 8.19 -23.31
C GLY A 9 1.97 8.53 -23.53
N GLU A 10 2.38 9.77 -23.24
CA GLU A 10 3.76 10.20 -23.33
C GLU A 10 4.64 9.38 -22.38
N ARG A 11 5.77 8.87 -22.91
CA ARG A 11 6.72 8.06 -22.13
C ARG A 11 7.81 8.88 -21.45
N SER A 12 8.02 10.12 -21.89
CA SER A 12 9.05 10.99 -21.34
C SER A 12 8.34 12.10 -20.57
N LEU A 13 8.58 12.16 -19.27
CA LEU A 13 8.01 13.17 -18.37
C LEU A 13 9.13 13.87 -17.59
N VAL A 14 10.16 14.32 -18.33
CA VAL A 14 11.29 15.05 -17.74
C VAL A 14 10.75 16.16 -16.86
N GLU A 15 11.15 16.13 -15.60
CA GLU A 15 10.69 17.08 -14.61
C GLU A 15 11.46 18.40 -14.73
N GLU A 16 10.75 19.52 -14.72
CA GLU A 16 11.32 20.86 -14.81
C GLU A 16 10.70 21.79 -13.78
N GLU A 17 11.53 22.63 -13.13
CA GLU A 17 11.08 23.64 -12.18
C GLU A 17 10.78 24.98 -12.86
N LEU A 18 9.58 25.49 -12.64
CA LEU A 18 9.11 26.77 -13.17
C LEU A 18 9.28 27.87 -12.12
N ASN A 19 10.52 28.34 -11.95
CA ASN A 19 10.91 29.35 -10.94
C ASN A 19 10.17 30.70 -11.02
N HIS A 20 9.53 30.98 -12.16
CA HIS A 20 8.76 32.20 -12.42
C HIS A 20 7.30 32.10 -11.95
N LEU A 21 6.84 30.91 -11.54
CA LEU A 21 5.49 30.68 -11.03
C LEU A 21 5.49 30.50 -9.51
N SER A 22 4.30 30.62 -8.92
CA SER A 22 4.04 30.28 -7.53
C SER A 22 2.78 29.42 -7.50
N GLY A 23 2.81 28.33 -6.74
CA GLY A 23 1.66 27.47 -6.53
C GLY A 23 0.59 28.13 -5.65
N TYR A 24 -0.49 27.37 -5.42
CA TYR A 24 -1.51 27.75 -4.45
C TYR A 24 -0.88 28.02 -3.08
N ASP A 25 -1.37 29.04 -2.37
CA ASP A 25 -0.85 29.45 -1.06
C ASP A 25 0.67 29.73 -1.05
N HIS A 26 1.20 30.23 -2.17
CA HIS A 26 2.62 30.48 -2.39
C HIS A 26 3.53 29.24 -2.38
N ALA A 27 2.96 28.03 -2.51
CA ALA A 27 3.72 26.79 -2.56
C ALA A 27 4.80 26.81 -3.66
N ARG A 28 5.99 26.33 -3.32
CA ARG A 28 7.15 26.23 -4.20
C ARG A 28 7.94 24.95 -3.89
N PRO A 29 8.65 24.39 -4.89
CA PRO A 29 8.69 24.84 -6.29
C PRO A 29 7.46 24.38 -7.10
N VAL A 30 7.18 25.08 -8.21
CA VAL A 30 6.19 24.64 -9.20
C VAL A 30 6.91 23.77 -10.22
N ARG A 31 6.40 22.56 -10.47
CA ARG A 31 7.01 21.59 -11.39
C ARG A 31 6.06 21.21 -12.52
N ILE A 32 6.64 20.90 -13.68
CA ILE A 32 5.98 20.18 -14.78
C ILE A 32 6.74 18.89 -15.04
N GLY A 33 6.10 17.92 -15.71
CA GLY A 33 6.63 16.55 -15.79
C GLY A 33 6.41 15.80 -14.48
N ASN A 34 7.04 14.64 -14.35
CA ASN A 34 7.00 13.84 -13.13
C ASN A 34 8.26 12.98 -13.05
N GLY A 35 9.11 13.24 -12.06
CA GLY A 35 10.38 12.53 -11.86
C GLY A 35 10.26 11.02 -11.66
N ALA A 36 9.09 10.50 -11.29
CA ALA A 36 8.87 9.06 -11.12
C ALA A 36 8.91 8.26 -12.44
N TYR A 37 8.82 8.92 -13.61
CA TYR A 37 8.75 8.24 -14.91
C TYR A 37 9.96 7.37 -15.27
N ASN A 38 11.11 7.62 -14.64
CA ASN A 38 12.34 6.86 -14.83
C ASN A 38 12.75 6.07 -13.58
N GLN A 39 11.86 5.94 -12.58
CA GLN A 39 12.12 5.17 -11.38
C GLN A 39 11.73 3.70 -11.58
N ASP A 40 12.51 2.82 -10.97
CA ASP A 40 12.11 1.44 -10.76
C ASP A 40 11.35 1.35 -9.43
N GLN A 41 10.10 0.90 -9.51
CA GLN A 41 9.21 0.65 -8.38
C GLN A 41 8.74 -0.80 -8.48
N HIS A 42 9.05 -1.61 -7.48
CA HIS A 42 8.84 -3.06 -7.55
C HIS A 42 7.47 -3.49 -7.00
N ASP A 43 6.79 -2.61 -6.25
CA ASP A 43 5.47 -2.88 -5.69
C ASP A 43 4.37 -3.07 -6.76
N ILE A 44 4.55 -2.45 -7.93
CA ILE A 44 3.58 -2.46 -9.02
C ILE A 44 3.23 -3.87 -9.52
N TRP A 45 4.18 -4.81 -9.50
CA TRP A 45 3.92 -6.19 -9.93
C TRP A 45 2.90 -6.85 -9.01
N GLY A 46 3.03 -6.65 -7.71
CA GLY A 46 2.09 -7.13 -6.71
C GLY A 46 0.72 -6.51 -6.91
N SER A 47 0.65 -5.19 -7.10
CA SER A 47 -0.60 -4.45 -7.30
C SER A 47 -1.39 -4.95 -8.52
N ILE A 48 -0.70 -5.20 -9.65
CA ILE A 48 -1.33 -5.74 -10.87
C ILE A 48 -1.86 -7.15 -10.61
N LEU A 49 -1.00 -8.05 -10.09
CA LEU A 49 -1.36 -9.46 -9.94
C LEU A 49 -2.43 -9.69 -8.87
N ASP A 50 -2.44 -8.90 -7.79
CA ASP A 50 -3.50 -8.96 -6.78
C ASP A 50 -4.84 -8.50 -7.35
N SER A 51 -4.87 -7.41 -8.12
CA SER A 51 -6.08 -6.93 -8.79
C SER A 51 -6.67 -7.99 -9.73
N PHE A 52 -5.83 -8.63 -10.55
CA PHE A 52 -6.27 -9.70 -11.44
C PHE A 52 -6.69 -10.96 -10.69
N TYR A 53 -6.03 -11.30 -9.59
CA TYR A 53 -6.43 -12.42 -8.74
C TYR A 53 -7.80 -12.19 -8.10
N LEU A 54 -8.06 -10.99 -7.56
CA LEU A 54 -9.37 -10.62 -7.02
C LEU A 54 -10.46 -10.65 -8.10
N HIS A 55 -10.16 -10.15 -9.30
CA HIS A 55 -11.07 -10.24 -10.44
C HIS A 55 -11.39 -11.70 -10.78
N ALA A 56 -10.36 -12.55 -10.92
CA ALA A 56 -10.52 -13.97 -11.23
C ALA A 56 -11.26 -14.75 -10.14
N LYS A 57 -11.10 -14.37 -8.86
CA LYS A 57 -11.87 -14.94 -7.74
C LYS A 57 -13.36 -14.59 -7.87
N SER A 58 -13.69 -13.38 -8.31
CA SER A 58 -15.08 -12.91 -8.45
C SER A 58 -15.81 -13.41 -9.70
N ARG A 59 -15.08 -13.72 -10.78
CA ARG A 59 -15.65 -14.10 -12.09
C ARG A 59 -15.33 -15.53 -12.51
N GLU A 60 -14.56 -16.26 -11.71
CA GLU A 60 -14.07 -17.62 -11.97
C GLU A 60 -13.32 -17.81 -13.30
N GLN A 61 -12.83 -16.72 -13.90
CA GLN A 61 -12.14 -16.77 -15.20
C GLN A 61 -10.96 -15.81 -15.22
N VAL A 62 -9.87 -16.26 -15.85
CA VAL A 62 -8.77 -15.41 -16.30
C VAL A 62 -8.86 -15.34 -17.82
N PRO A 63 -8.99 -14.16 -18.44
CA PRO A 63 -9.00 -14.07 -19.89
C PRO A 63 -7.68 -14.62 -20.47
N GLU A 64 -7.76 -15.63 -21.36
CA GLU A 64 -6.58 -16.29 -21.95
C GLU A 64 -5.63 -15.29 -22.63
N THR A 65 -6.19 -14.22 -23.21
CA THR A 65 -5.45 -13.15 -23.88
C THR A 65 -4.55 -12.35 -22.94
N LEU A 66 -4.86 -12.32 -21.63
CA LEU A 66 -4.10 -11.60 -20.63
C LEU A 66 -3.03 -12.47 -19.96
N TRP A 67 -3.13 -13.79 -20.09
CA TRP A 67 -2.18 -14.72 -19.46
C TRP A 67 -0.71 -14.42 -19.77
N PRO A 68 -0.29 -14.15 -21.03
CA PRO A 68 1.10 -13.80 -21.33
C PRO A 68 1.58 -12.53 -20.62
N VAL A 69 0.68 -11.57 -20.39
CA VAL A 69 0.99 -10.31 -19.69
C VAL A 69 1.19 -10.58 -18.20
N LEU A 70 0.27 -11.34 -17.58
CA LEU A 70 0.33 -11.70 -16.16
C LEU A 70 1.57 -12.54 -15.86
N LYS A 71 1.83 -13.54 -16.70
CA LYS A 71 3.03 -14.38 -16.60
C LYS A 71 4.29 -13.51 -16.61
N ARG A 72 4.38 -12.55 -17.54
CA ARG A 72 5.53 -11.65 -17.59
C ARG A 72 5.68 -10.84 -16.30
N GLN A 73 4.61 -10.33 -15.70
CA GLN A 73 4.71 -9.61 -14.42
C GLN A 73 5.30 -10.47 -13.31
N VAL A 74 4.94 -11.76 -13.25
CA VAL A 74 5.50 -12.71 -12.27
C VAL A 74 6.99 -12.94 -12.53
N GLU A 75 7.40 -13.14 -13.79
CA GLU A 75 8.80 -13.35 -14.17
C GLU A 75 9.68 -12.13 -13.87
N GLU A 76 9.16 -10.91 -14.05
CA GLU A 76 9.85 -9.68 -13.70
C GLU A 76 10.02 -9.57 -12.18
N ALA A 77 8.98 -9.86 -11.39
CA ALA A 77 9.09 -9.92 -9.92
C ALA A 77 10.13 -10.96 -9.45
N ILE A 78 10.17 -12.15 -10.06
CA ILE A 78 11.18 -13.18 -9.75
C ILE A 78 12.60 -12.66 -10.00
N THR A 79 12.78 -11.94 -11.11
CA THR A 79 14.10 -11.45 -11.54
C THR A 79 14.60 -10.35 -10.61
N HIS A 80 13.73 -9.43 -10.21
CA HIS A 80 14.12 -8.16 -9.60
C HIS A 80 13.83 -8.06 -8.10
N TRP A 81 13.13 -9.00 -7.47
CA TRP A 81 12.75 -8.84 -6.06
C TRP A 81 13.92 -8.67 -5.10
N ARG A 82 15.15 -9.08 -5.46
CA ARG A 82 16.36 -8.88 -4.63
C ARG A 82 16.99 -7.50 -4.81
N GLU A 83 16.59 -6.74 -5.80
CA GLU A 83 17.15 -5.42 -6.11
C GLU A 83 16.48 -4.32 -5.27
N PRO A 84 17.18 -3.21 -4.98
CA PRO A 84 16.58 -2.03 -4.36
C PRO A 84 15.72 -1.25 -5.37
N ASP A 85 14.77 -0.46 -4.87
CA ASP A 85 13.81 0.31 -5.68
C ASP A 85 13.49 1.66 -5.01
N ARG A 86 12.49 2.39 -5.55
CA ARG A 86 12.05 3.70 -5.02
C ARG A 86 10.79 3.65 -4.14
N GLY A 87 10.23 2.46 -3.92
CA GLY A 87 9.05 2.27 -3.08
C GLY A 87 7.78 2.91 -3.62
N ILE A 88 6.66 2.62 -2.95
CA ILE A 88 5.32 3.13 -3.33
C ILE A 88 5.18 4.65 -3.18
N TRP A 89 6.06 5.28 -2.40
CA TRP A 89 6.08 6.72 -2.16
C TRP A 89 6.97 7.51 -3.14
N GLU A 90 7.55 6.83 -4.14
CA GLU A 90 8.34 7.45 -5.21
C GLU A 90 9.52 8.27 -4.69
N VAL A 91 10.20 7.80 -3.63
CA VAL A 91 11.19 8.62 -2.92
C VAL A 91 12.30 9.12 -3.85
N ARG A 92 12.82 10.31 -3.57
CA ARG A 92 13.81 10.97 -4.43
C ARG A 92 15.24 10.51 -4.16
N GLY A 93 15.55 10.12 -2.93
CA GLY A 93 16.85 9.57 -2.50
C GLY A 93 17.21 8.23 -3.14
N GLU A 94 18.43 7.73 -2.91
CA GLU A 94 18.98 6.50 -3.53
C GLU A 94 18.07 5.27 -3.37
N PRO A 95 18.06 4.31 -4.33
CA PRO A 95 17.20 3.13 -4.23
C PRO A 95 17.52 2.33 -2.97
N GLN A 96 16.49 1.86 -2.26
CA GLN A 96 16.64 1.08 -1.03
C GLN A 96 15.87 -0.24 -1.12
N HIS A 97 16.12 -1.15 -0.17
CA HIS A 97 15.26 -2.31 0.02
C HIS A 97 14.04 -1.94 0.87
N PHE A 98 13.03 -1.32 0.24
CA PHE A 98 11.77 -0.99 0.91
C PHE A 98 11.00 -2.27 1.25
N THR A 99 10.66 -2.44 2.52
CA THR A 99 9.99 -3.65 3.02
C THR A 99 8.63 -3.85 2.33
N SER A 100 7.87 -2.76 2.11
CA SER A 100 6.59 -2.84 1.39
C SER A 100 6.74 -3.29 -0.06
N SER A 101 7.78 -2.84 -0.77
CA SER A 101 8.08 -3.33 -2.13
C SER A 101 8.37 -4.82 -2.15
N LYS A 102 9.16 -5.33 -1.20
CA LYS A 102 9.45 -6.77 -1.07
C LYS A 102 8.18 -7.58 -0.76
N VAL A 103 7.34 -7.06 0.14
CA VAL A 103 6.02 -7.66 0.43
C VAL A 103 5.16 -7.72 -0.83
N MET A 104 5.15 -6.66 -1.65
CA MET A 104 4.39 -6.66 -2.90
C MET A 104 5.00 -7.57 -3.98
N CYS A 105 6.31 -7.78 -4.01
CA CYS A 105 6.92 -8.87 -4.80
C CYS A 105 6.47 -10.25 -4.29
N TRP A 106 6.40 -10.46 -2.98
CA TRP A 106 5.82 -11.70 -2.43
C TRP A 106 4.37 -11.89 -2.87
N VAL A 107 3.56 -10.82 -2.83
CA VAL A 107 2.16 -10.84 -3.33
C VAL A 107 2.14 -11.21 -4.81
N ALA A 108 2.99 -10.61 -5.64
CA ALA A 108 3.08 -10.93 -7.07
C ALA A 108 3.25 -12.44 -7.30
N LEU A 109 4.20 -13.07 -6.59
CA LEU A 109 4.48 -14.49 -6.71
C LEU A 109 3.33 -15.36 -6.20
N ASP A 110 2.79 -15.07 -5.02
CA ASP A 110 1.69 -15.85 -4.43
C ASP A 110 0.42 -15.78 -5.31
N ARG A 111 0.05 -14.58 -5.77
CA ARG A 111 -1.11 -14.40 -6.64
C ARG A 111 -0.88 -14.97 -8.02
N GLY A 112 0.34 -14.83 -8.56
CA GLY A 112 0.77 -15.43 -9.81
C GLY A 112 0.64 -16.95 -9.80
N ALA A 113 1.11 -17.62 -8.75
CA ALA A 113 0.99 -19.07 -8.60
C ALA A 113 -0.48 -19.53 -8.57
N LYS A 114 -1.33 -18.84 -7.80
CA LYS A 114 -2.78 -19.14 -7.73
C LYS A 114 -3.50 -18.89 -9.05
N LEU A 115 -3.11 -17.86 -9.80
CA LEU A 115 -3.62 -17.61 -11.15
C LEU A 115 -3.18 -18.70 -12.13
N ALA A 116 -1.93 -19.16 -12.05
CA ALA A 116 -1.42 -20.26 -12.87
C ALA A 116 -2.21 -21.56 -12.63
N GLU A 117 -2.51 -21.89 -11.38
CA GLU A 117 -3.35 -23.06 -11.05
C GLU A 117 -4.74 -22.96 -11.70
N ARG A 118 -5.38 -21.79 -11.58
CA ARG A 118 -6.70 -21.54 -12.18
C ARG A 118 -6.68 -21.61 -13.71
N GLN A 119 -5.57 -21.21 -14.34
CA GLN A 119 -5.37 -21.29 -15.78
C GLN A 119 -5.02 -22.72 -16.26
N GLY A 120 -4.71 -23.66 -15.35
CA GLY A 120 -4.26 -25.02 -15.67
C GLY A 120 -2.77 -25.13 -15.98
N GLU A 121 -1.99 -24.08 -15.70
CA GLU A 121 -0.57 -23.94 -15.99
C GLU A 121 0.30 -24.56 -14.88
N LYS A 122 0.16 -25.89 -14.71
CA LYS A 122 0.69 -26.63 -13.55
C LYS A 122 2.20 -26.48 -13.32
N SER A 123 2.99 -26.39 -14.41
CA SER A 123 4.44 -26.22 -14.29
C SER A 123 4.81 -24.86 -13.69
N TYR A 124 4.14 -23.79 -14.13
CA TYR A 124 4.38 -22.45 -13.57
C TYR A 124 3.88 -22.36 -12.13
N ALA A 125 2.69 -22.91 -11.85
CA ALA A 125 2.17 -22.98 -10.49
C ALA A 125 3.18 -23.65 -9.53
N GLN A 126 3.71 -24.82 -9.90
CA GLN A 126 4.68 -25.54 -9.07
C GLN A 126 5.97 -24.76 -8.86
N GLN A 127 6.50 -24.14 -9.91
CA GLN A 127 7.73 -23.34 -9.83
C GLN A 127 7.53 -22.10 -8.95
N TRP A 128 6.43 -21.37 -9.18
CA TRP A 128 6.18 -20.10 -8.49
C TRP A 128 5.76 -20.27 -7.04
N HIS A 129 5.18 -21.41 -6.65
CA HIS A 129 4.87 -21.69 -5.23
C HIS A 129 6.10 -21.78 -4.32
N GLN A 130 7.30 -22.06 -4.87
CA GLN A 130 8.50 -22.25 -4.07
C GLN A 130 9.21 -20.94 -3.70
N ILE A 131 8.99 -19.88 -4.47
CA ILE A 131 9.71 -18.60 -4.35
C ILE A 131 9.17 -17.71 -3.21
N PRO A 132 7.83 -17.60 -2.98
CA PRO A 132 7.28 -16.82 -1.88
C PRO A 132 7.88 -17.12 -0.51
N ASP A 133 8.22 -18.38 -0.21
CA ASP A 133 8.79 -18.72 1.09
C ASP A 133 10.20 -18.13 1.28
N GLU A 134 10.99 -18.04 0.20
CA GLU A 134 12.28 -17.37 0.20
C GLU A 134 12.14 -15.87 0.43
N ILE A 135 11.26 -15.20 -0.32
CA ILE A 135 11.01 -13.76 -0.17
C ILE A 135 10.48 -13.45 1.23
N LYS A 136 9.58 -14.29 1.76
CA LYS A 136 9.06 -14.16 3.12
C LYS A 136 10.17 -14.29 4.15
N ALA A 137 11.03 -15.30 4.04
CA ALA A 137 12.15 -15.48 4.96
C ALA A 137 13.08 -14.25 4.96
N ASP A 138 13.43 -13.73 3.78
CA ASP A 138 14.26 -12.53 3.63
C ASP A 138 13.63 -11.29 4.28
N ILE A 139 12.34 -11.04 4.05
CA ILE A 139 11.60 -9.93 4.67
C ILE A 139 11.58 -10.06 6.19
N LEU A 140 11.34 -11.28 6.72
CA LEU A 140 11.26 -11.50 8.16
C LEU A 140 12.62 -11.40 8.86
N GLU A 141 13.70 -11.65 8.14
CA GLU A 141 15.07 -11.50 8.63
C GLU A 141 15.53 -10.05 8.63
N HIS A 142 15.21 -9.29 7.57
CA HIS A 142 15.82 -7.98 7.33
C HIS A 142 14.87 -6.78 7.49
N GLY A 143 13.56 -6.98 7.35
CA GLY A 143 12.54 -5.94 7.36
C GLY A 143 11.78 -5.78 8.69
N VAL A 144 12.28 -6.38 9.77
CA VAL A 144 11.66 -6.35 11.10
C VAL A 144 12.69 -5.89 12.14
N ASP A 145 12.33 -4.93 12.98
CA ASP A 145 13.20 -4.44 14.05
C ASP A 145 13.23 -5.37 15.28
N SER A 146 14.03 -4.98 16.28
CA SER A 146 14.14 -5.70 17.55
C SER A 146 12.84 -5.74 18.39
N ARG A 147 11.85 -4.87 18.10
CA ARG A 147 10.53 -4.87 18.74
C ARG A 147 9.57 -5.84 18.05
N GLY A 148 9.98 -6.43 16.93
CA GLY A 148 9.09 -7.22 16.08
C GLY A 148 8.16 -6.35 15.25
N VAL A 149 8.57 -5.15 14.87
CA VAL A 149 7.79 -4.22 14.03
C VAL A 149 8.39 -4.19 12.63
N PHE A 150 7.56 -4.25 11.59
CA PHE A 150 8.04 -4.05 10.24
C PHE A 150 8.50 -2.60 10.03
N THR A 151 9.67 -2.45 9.42
CA THR A 151 10.31 -1.15 9.21
C THR A 151 10.27 -0.74 7.74
N GLN A 152 10.43 0.56 7.48
CA GLN A 152 10.32 1.14 6.13
C GLN A 152 11.24 0.45 5.13
N ARG A 153 12.50 0.24 5.52
CA ARG A 153 13.56 -0.35 4.70
C ARG A 153 14.43 -1.27 5.54
N TYR A 154 15.10 -2.20 4.87
CA TYR A 154 15.96 -3.16 5.54
C TYR A 154 17.09 -2.49 6.34
N GLY A 155 17.30 -2.96 7.55
CA GLY A 155 18.38 -2.49 8.44
C GLY A 155 18.13 -1.15 9.14
N ASP A 156 16.92 -0.60 9.04
CA ASP A 156 16.47 0.64 9.71
C ASP A 156 15.35 0.32 10.73
N ASP A 157 15.01 1.25 11.62
CA ASP A 157 13.91 1.20 12.59
C ASP A 157 12.76 2.20 12.31
N ALA A 158 12.88 3.00 11.24
CA ALA A 158 11.85 3.93 10.79
C ALA A 158 10.52 3.22 10.43
N LEU A 159 9.39 3.81 10.85
CA LEU A 159 8.04 3.31 10.54
C LEU A 159 7.56 3.84 9.18
N ASP A 160 6.73 3.03 8.52
CA ASP A 160 6.06 3.44 7.28
C ASP A 160 4.64 2.86 7.20
N ALA A 161 3.67 3.70 6.88
CA ALA A 161 2.26 3.33 6.86
C ALA A 161 1.92 2.30 5.77
N SER A 162 2.75 2.14 4.74
CA SER A 162 2.59 1.08 3.74
C SER A 162 2.70 -0.32 4.34
N LEU A 163 3.31 -0.48 5.52
CA LEU A 163 3.38 -1.77 6.21
C LEU A 163 2.06 -2.20 6.85
N LEU A 164 1.04 -1.34 6.88
CA LEU A 164 -0.35 -1.76 7.14
C LEU A 164 -0.85 -2.75 6.07
N LEU A 165 -0.29 -2.70 4.85
CA LEU A 165 -0.63 -3.63 3.77
C LEU A 165 -0.20 -5.07 4.07
N VAL A 166 0.73 -5.30 5.01
CA VAL A 166 1.17 -6.66 5.40
C VAL A 166 -0.02 -7.54 5.79
N VAL A 167 -0.91 -7.03 6.64
CA VAL A 167 -2.10 -7.79 7.08
C VAL A 167 -3.18 -7.80 6.00
N LEU A 168 -3.36 -6.68 5.28
CA LEU A 168 -4.41 -6.53 4.28
C LEU A 168 -4.16 -7.40 3.03
N THR A 169 -2.90 -7.69 2.72
CA THR A 169 -2.48 -8.56 1.62
C THR A 169 -2.25 -10.02 2.05
N ARG A 170 -2.43 -10.36 3.33
CA ARG A 170 -2.23 -11.71 3.88
C ARG A 170 -0.80 -12.21 3.75
N PHE A 171 0.19 -11.31 3.80
CA PHE A 171 1.60 -11.69 3.88
C PHE A 171 1.86 -12.53 5.15
N LEU A 172 1.27 -12.08 6.26
CA LEU A 172 1.21 -12.80 7.53
C LEU A 172 -0.24 -12.85 8.06
N PRO A 173 -0.56 -13.83 8.91
CA PRO A 173 -1.89 -13.90 9.53
C PRO A 173 -2.07 -12.76 10.55
N PRO A 174 -3.32 -12.33 10.81
CA PRO A 174 -3.61 -11.18 11.66
C PRO A 174 -3.22 -11.36 13.13
N ASP A 175 -3.11 -12.60 13.61
CA ASP A 175 -2.68 -12.94 14.97
C ASP A 175 -1.16 -13.07 15.11
N ASP A 176 -0.39 -12.92 14.03
CA ASP A 176 1.07 -12.87 14.11
C ASP A 176 1.50 -11.67 14.98
N PRO A 177 2.35 -11.87 16.00
CA PRO A 177 2.80 -10.78 16.87
C PRO A 177 3.42 -9.62 16.10
N ARG A 178 4.12 -9.88 14.98
CA ARG A 178 4.76 -8.83 14.19
C ARG A 178 3.74 -7.96 13.48
N VAL A 179 2.66 -8.56 12.99
CA VAL A 179 1.53 -7.84 12.39
C VAL A 179 0.89 -6.93 13.44
N ARG A 180 0.51 -7.49 14.58
CA ARG A 180 -0.13 -6.74 15.65
C ARG A 180 0.75 -5.60 16.16
N ASN A 181 2.03 -5.87 16.40
CA ASN A 181 3.00 -4.87 16.85
C ASN A 181 3.14 -3.75 15.82
N THR A 182 3.20 -4.06 14.53
CA THR A 182 3.32 -3.06 13.46
C THR A 182 2.09 -2.15 13.38
N VAL A 183 0.89 -2.73 13.40
CA VAL A 183 -0.37 -1.95 13.37
C VAL A 183 -0.46 -1.01 14.58
N LEU A 184 -0.12 -1.51 15.77
CA LEU A 184 -0.16 -0.70 16.99
C LEU A 184 0.96 0.35 17.04
N ALA A 185 2.16 0.04 16.57
CA ALA A 185 3.26 1.01 16.46
C ALA A 185 2.85 2.16 15.53
N ILE A 186 2.31 1.87 14.34
CA ILE A 186 1.82 2.90 13.41
C ILE A 186 0.69 3.73 14.05
N ALA A 187 -0.26 3.08 14.72
CA ALA A 187 -1.37 3.78 15.38
C ALA A 187 -0.93 4.73 16.49
N ASN A 188 0.17 4.42 17.19
CA ASN A 188 0.62 5.15 18.37
C ASN A 188 1.76 6.14 18.06
N GLU A 189 2.62 5.84 17.11
CA GLU A 189 3.90 6.52 16.88
C GLU A 189 3.94 7.26 15.54
N LEU A 190 3.18 6.81 14.52
CA LEU A 190 3.15 7.39 13.18
C LEU A 190 1.84 8.15 12.89
N THR A 191 1.37 8.91 13.88
CA THR A 191 0.17 9.75 13.74
C THR A 191 0.38 11.18 14.19
N GLU A 192 -0.46 12.08 13.67
CA GLU A 192 -0.65 13.44 14.16
C GLU A 192 -2.13 13.69 14.43
N GLU A 193 -2.44 14.11 15.66
CA GLU A 193 -3.79 14.15 16.18
C GLU A 193 -4.56 12.86 15.89
N GLY A 194 -3.93 11.68 15.78
CA GLY A 194 -4.58 10.41 15.46
C GLY A 194 -4.92 10.16 13.97
N LEU A 195 -4.46 11.01 13.04
CA LEU A 195 -4.42 10.72 11.61
C LEU A 195 -3.01 10.29 11.19
N VAL A 196 -2.90 9.38 10.22
CA VAL A 196 -1.66 8.65 9.92
C VAL A 196 -0.79 9.40 8.90
N LEU A 197 0.51 9.49 9.18
CA LEU A 197 1.53 9.98 8.24
C LEU A 197 2.02 8.85 7.33
N ARG A 198 2.61 9.15 6.16
CA ARG A 198 3.27 8.13 5.33
C ARG A 198 4.48 7.53 6.06
N TYR A 199 5.34 8.40 6.55
CA TYR A 199 6.56 8.19 7.33
C TYR A 199 6.91 9.51 8.04
N ARG A 200 7.95 9.54 8.87
CA ARG A 200 8.52 10.80 9.40
C ARG A 200 9.49 11.38 8.38
N VAL A 201 9.28 12.63 7.96
CA VAL A 201 10.10 13.29 6.92
C VAL A 201 11.58 13.36 7.34
N GLU A 202 11.88 13.43 8.64
CA GLU A 202 13.26 13.46 9.13
C GLU A 202 14.01 12.12 8.96
N GLU A 203 13.28 11.01 8.74
CA GLU A 203 13.82 9.65 8.65
C GLU A 203 13.87 9.14 7.20
N THR A 204 13.25 9.85 6.26
CA THR A 204 13.13 9.45 4.84
C THR A 204 13.67 10.53 3.90
N ASP A 205 14.54 10.14 2.96
CA ASP A 205 15.06 11.03 1.91
C ASP A 205 14.09 11.10 0.72
N ASP A 206 12.98 11.81 0.90
CA ASP A 206 11.93 12.00 -0.09
C ASP A 206 12.05 13.33 -0.87
N GLY A 207 13.03 14.16 -0.50
CA GLY A 207 13.27 15.48 -1.09
C GLY A 207 12.27 16.56 -0.64
N LEU A 208 11.46 16.29 0.38
CA LEU A 208 10.60 17.27 1.05
C LEU A 208 11.31 17.85 2.28
N SER A 209 10.85 19.03 2.69
CA SER A 209 11.29 19.68 3.93
C SER A 209 10.12 20.41 4.56
N GLY A 210 10.01 20.35 5.89
CA GLY A 210 8.90 20.94 6.65
C GLY A 210 7.90 19.88 7.13
N GLU A 211 6.70 20.34 7.48
CA GLU A 211 5.60 19.49 7.95
C GLU A 211 4.74 19.05 6.75
N GLU A 212 4.55 17.74 6.59
CA GLU A 212 3.61 17.16 5.61
C GLU A 212 2.22 17.01 6.24
N GLY A 213 1.14 17.11 5.44
CA GLY A 213 -0.19 16.72 5.91
C GLY A 213 -0.27 15.22 6.24
N THR A 214 -1.29 14.83 6.98
CA THR A 214 -1.55 13.40 7.19
C THR A 214 -2.15 12.80 5.93
N PHE A 215 -1.73 11.57 5.59
CA PHE A 215 -2.08 10.95 4.32
C PHE A 215 -3.36 10.14 4.49
N THR A 216 -4.43 10.58 3.82
CA THR A 216 -5.79 10.14 4.14
C THR A 216 -5.98 8.64 3.91
N ILE A 217 -5.37 8.10 2.85
CA ILE A 217 -5.40 6.66 2.55
C ILE A 217 -4.76 5.83 3.67
N CYS A 218 -3.66 6.29 4.27
CA CYS A 218 -2.99 5.58 5.36
C CYS A 218 -3.89 5.44 6.60
N SER A 219 -4.69 6.47 6.87
CA SER A 219 -5.65 6.43 7.98
C SER A 219 -6.78 5.41 7.72
N PHE A 220 -7.27 5.31 6.48
CA PHE A 220 -8.25 4.28 6.11
C PHE A 220 -7.64 2.86 6.08
N TRP A 221 -6.37 2.71 5.68
CA TRP A 221 -5.66 1.45 5.85
C TRP A 221 -5.53 1.06 7.31
N LEU A 222 -5.28 2.03 8.20
CA LEU A 222 -5.18 1.75 9.64
C LEU A 222 -6.52 1.28 10.21
N VAL A 223 -7.65 1.87 9.79
CA VAL A 223 -8.98 1.35 10.14
C VAL A 223 -9.11 -0.12 9.76
N SER A 224 -8.79 -0.45 8.51
CA SER A 224 -8.89 -1.84 8.02
C SER A 224 -7.96 -2.77 8.82
N ALA A 225 -6.72 -2.38 9.04
CA ALA A 225 -5.73 -3.18 9.75
C ALA A 225 -6.10 -3.39 11.24
N LEU A 226 -6.66 -2.37 11.89
CA LEU A 226 -7.18 -2.46 13.26
C LEU A 226 -8.33 -3.47 13.36
N VAL A 227 -9.26 -3.48 12.39
CA VAL A 227 -10.30 -4.52 12.33
C VAL A 227 -9.69 -5.91 12.22
N GLU A 228 -8.72 -6.09 11.31
CA GLU A 228 -8.06 -7.37 11.09
C GLU A 228 -7.38 -7.93 12.35
N ILE A 229 -6.74 -7.08 13.15
CA ILE A 229 -6.09 -7.50 14.41
C ILE A 229 -7.05 -7.55 15.61
N GLY A 230 -8.36 -7.37 15.39
CA GLY A 230 -9.41 -7.45 16.40
C GLY A 230 -9.67 -6.17 17.21
N GLU A 231 -9.00 -5.06 16.89
CA GLU A 231 -9.18 -3.75 17.55
C GLU A 231 -10.38 -2.96 16.99
N VAL A 232 -11.52 -3.65 16.86
CA VAL A 232 -12.73 -3.14 16.16
C VAL A 232 -13.24 -1.84 16.75
N ALA A 233 -13.25 -1.70 18.08
CA ALA A 233 -13.71 -0.48 18.73
C ALA A 233 -12.82 0.74 18.41
N GLN A 234 -11.50 0.54 18.27
CA GLN A 234 -10.57 1.60 17.86
C GLN A 234 -10.76 1.92 16.39
N ALA A 235 -10.87 0.90 15.54
CA ALA A 235 -11.11 1.04 14.11
C ALA A 235 -12.38 1.86 13.82
N LYS A 236 -13.48 1.55 14.52
CA LYS A 236 -14.75 2.26 14.38
C LYS A 236 -14.62 3.75 14.70
N ARG A 237 -14.01 4.10 15.85
CA ARG A 237 -13.82 5.51 16.22
C ARG A 237 -13.00 6.28 15.20
N LEU A 238 -11.92 5.66 14.68
CA LEU A 238 -11.11 6.26 13.63
C LEU A 238 -11.91 6.41 12.33
N CYS A 239 -12.69 5.40 11.95
CA CYS A 239 -13.55 5.42 10.76
C CYS A 239 -14.59 6.54 10.83
N GLU A 240 -15.33 6.64 11.94
CA GLU A 240 -16.34 7.70 12.16
C GLU A 240 -15.72 9.09 12.08
N ARG A 241 -14.53 9.26 12.67
CA ARG A 241 -13.79 10.50 12.57
C ARG A 241 -13.36 10.81 11.15
N LEU A 242 -12.80 9.84 10.41
CA LEU A 242 -12.43 10.02 9.01
C LEU A 242 -13.64 10.42 8.16
N LEU A 243 -14.79 9.77 8.38
CA LEU A 243 -16.04 10.09 7.71
C LEU A 243 -16.51 11.53 7.96
N SER A 244 -16.20 12.09 9.13
CA SER A 244 -16.54 13.48 9.47
C SER A 244 -15.74 14.53 8.68
N TYR A 245 -14.60 14.15 8.11
CA TYR A 245 -13.79 15.04 7.26
C TYR A 245 -14.25 15.06 5.80
N ALA A 246 -15.33 14.37 5.42
CA ALA A 246 -15.82 14.43 4.05
C ALA A 246 -16.09 15.88 3.60
N SER A 247 -15.64 16.25 2.41
CA SER A 247 -16.01 17.55 1.82
C SER A 247 -17.54 17.64 1.60
N PRO A 248 -18.11 18.82 1.29
CA PRO A 248 -19.54 18.95 0.95
C PRO A 248 -20.00 18.09 -0.24
N LEU A 249 -19.06 17.58 -1.05
CA LEU A 249 -19.32 16.66 -2.15
C LEU A 249 -19.18 15.18 -1.75
N HIS A 250 -18.92 14.90 -0.48
CA HIS A 250 -18.55 13.60 0.06
C HIS A 250 -17.28 13.00 -0.55
N LEU A 251 -16.38 13.88 -1.00
CA LEU A 251 -15.10 13.52 -1.59
C LEU A 251 -13.94 13.85 -0.65
N TYR A 252 -12.86 13.09 -0.79
CA TYR A 252 -11.61 13.23 -0.03
C TYR A 252 -10.45 13.67 -0.91
N ALA A 253 -9.53 14.42 -0.29
CA ALA A 253 -8.24 14.70 -0.91
C ALA A 253 -7.24 13.59 -0.58
N GLU A 254 -6.04 13.75 -1.11
CA GLU A 254 -4.88 12.94 -0.78
C GLU A 254 -4.49 13.11 0.70
N GLU A 255 -4.39 14.36 1.14
CA GLU A 255 -4.00 14.71 2.49
C GLU A 255 -5.10 15.47 3.24
N ILE A 256 -5.10 15.32 4.57
CA ILE A 256 -5.88 16.12 5.50
C ILE A 256 -4.92 16.75 6.50
N GLU A 257 -5.00 18.08 6.64
CA GLU A 257 -4.35 18.77 7.75
C GLU A 257 -5.11 18.41 9.04
N PRO A 258 -4.44 17.80 10.03
CA PRO A 258 -5.11 17.10 11.12
C PRO A 258 -5.85 18.02 12.12
N ARG A 259 -5.42 19.29 12.26
CA ARG A 259 -5.97 20.23 13.25
C ARG A 259 -7.20 21.00 12.75
N THR A 260 -7.23 21.31 11.46
CA THR A 260 -8.22 22.13 10.79
C THR A 260 -9.17 21.32 9.92
N GLY A 261 -8.77 20.09 9.54
CA GLY A 261 -9.51 19.28 8.57
C GLY A 261 -9.41 19.79 7.14
N ARG A 262 -8.48 20.72 6.86
CA ARG A 262 -8.26 21.25 5.50
C ARG A 262 -7.75 20.14 4.60
N HIS A 263 -8.38 20.02 3.44
CA HIS A 263 -7.97 19.11 2.38
C HIS A 263 -6.74 19.67 1.65
N LEU A 264 -5.71 18.85 1.46
CA LEU A 264 -4.46 19.19 0.80
C LEU A 264 -4.14 18.17 -0.32
N GLY A 265 -3.27 18.57 -1.25
CA GLY A 265 -2.85 17.71 -2.36
C GLY A 265 -3.96 17.44 -3.39
N ASN A 266 -3.87 16.28 -4.03
CA ASN A 266 -4.77 15.90 -5.11
C ASN A 266 -6.24 15.80 -4.64
N PHE A 267 -7.19 16.36 -5.41
CA PHE A 267 -8.62 16.30 -5.09
C PHE A 267 -9.50 16.14 -6.36
N PRO A 268 -10.43 15.17 -6.39
CA PRO A 268 -10.56 14.04 -5.45
C PRO A 268 -9.45 13.00 -5.67
N GLN A 269 -8.94 12.39 -4.60
CA GLN A 269 -7.92 11.35 -4.70
C GLN A 269 -8.56 9.96 -4.78
N ALA A 270 -8.46 9.30 -5.95
CA ALA A 270 -9.12 8.02 -6.20
C ALA A 270 -8.69 6.91 -5.23
N PHE A 271 -7.40 6.82 -4.91
CA PHE A 271 -6.87 5.82 -3.97
C PHE A 271 -7.43 5.99 -2.56
N THR A 272 -7.59 7.23 -2.08
CA THR A 272 -8.23 7.49 -0.79
C THR A 272 -9.66 6.93 -0.74
N HIS A 273 -10.42 7.05 -1.83
CA HIS A 273 -11.79 6.53 -1.89
C HIS A 273 -11.82 4.99 -1.96
N LEU A 274 -10.84 4.36 -2.62
CA LEU A 274 -10.70 2.90 -2.59
C LEU A 274 -10.47 2.40 -1.15
N ALA A 275 -9.56 3.05 -0.42
CA ALA A 275 -9.28 2.69 0.97
C ALA A 275 -10.46 2.97 1.91
N LEU A 276 -11.17 4.09 1.70
CA LEU A 276 -12.43 4.39 2.40
C LEU A 276 -13.45 3.26 2.24
N ILE A 277 -13.71 2.81 1.02
CA ILE A 277 -14.68 1.73 0.75
C ILE A 277 -14.27 0.47 1.50
N ASN A 278 -12.99 0.09 1.42
CA ASN A 278 -12.48 -1.10 2.11
C ASN A 278 -12.60 -0.97 3.64
N ALA A 279 -12.24 0.18 4.20
CA ALA A 279 -12.31 0.45 5.64
C ALA A 279 -13.74 0.35 6.17
N VAL A 280 -14.69 0.99 5.49
CA VAL A 280 -16.11 0.95 5.88
C VAL A 280 -16.66 -0.47 5.78
N VAL A 281 -16.31 -1.22 4.73
CA VAL A 281 -16.73 -2.63 4.59
C VAL A 281 -16.15 -3.51 5.71
N HIS A 282 -14.89 -3.31 6.11
CA HIS A 282 -14.31 -4.04 7.24
C HIS A 282 -15.06 -3.76 8.54
N VAL A 283 -15.36 -2.49 8.84
CA VAL A 283 -16.11 -2.11 10.05
C VAL A 283 -17.51 -2.71 10.04
N ILE A 284 -18.26 -2.55 8.95
CA ILE A 284 -19.64 -3.09 8.84
C ILE A 284 -19.66 -4.59 9.10
N ARG A 285 -18.75 -5.36 8.48
CA ARG A 285 -18.68 -6.82 8.67
C ARG A 285 -18.36 -7.21 10.10
N ALA A 286 -17.40 -6.53 10.72
CA ALA A 286 -17.03 -6.79 12.10
C ALA A 286 -18.18 -6.49 13.07
N GLU A 287 -19.01 -5.48 12.79
CA GLU A 287 -20.22 -5.19 13.57
C GLU A 287 -21.31 -6.24 13.36
N GLU A 288 -21.57 -6.64 12.12
CA GLU A 288 -22.56 -7.69 11.79
C GLU A 288 -22.21 -9.04 12.45
N GLU A 289 -20.92 -9.39 12.49
CA GLU A 289 -20.42 -10.62 13.14
C GLU A 289 -20.51 -10.55 14.67
N ALA A 290 -20.22 -9.39 15.28
CA ALA A 290 -20.39 -9.17 16.71
C ALA A 290 -21.86 -9.32 17.13
N ASP A 291 -22.79 -8.85 16.29
CA ASP A 291 -24.23 -9.00 16.50
C ASP A 291 -24.74 -10.43 16.21
N SER A 292 -23.97 -11.24 15.47
CA SER A 292 -24.34 -12.61 15.05
C SER A 292 -23.51 -13.73 15.69
N SER A 293 -23.04 -13.58 16.94
CA SER A 293 -22.56 -14.70 17.78
C SER A 293 -21.40 -15.60 17.24
N GLY A 294 -20.61 -15.19 16.24
CA GLY A 294 -19.55 -16.05 15.68
C GLY A 294 -18.43 -15.36 14.89
N MET A 295 -17.26 -16.01 14.88
CA MET A 295 -15.92 -15.50 14.49
C MET A 295 -15.79 -14.80 13.11
N PHE A 296 -14.89 -13.81 13.07
CA PHE A 296 -14.52 -13.00 11.91
C PHE A 296 -14.00 -13.82 10.72
N GLN A 297 -14.64 -13.65 9.55
CA GLN A 297 -14.10 -14.12 8.26
C GLN A 297 -13.75 -12.93 7.35
N PRO A 298 -12.45 -12.64 7.16
CA PRO A 298 -12.03 -11.51 6.33
C PRO A 298 -12.44 -11.66 4.86
N ALA A 299 -12.61 -10.53 4.16
CA ALA A 299 -12.99 -10.48 2.74
C ALA A 299 -12.07 -11.32 1.81
N ASN A 300 -10.83 -11.51 2.24
CA ASN A 300 -9.77 -12.22 1.51
C ASN A 300 -9.38 -13.55 2.17
N ALA A 301 -10.22 -14.13 3.03
CA ALA A 301 -9.95 -15.44 3.62
C ALA A 301 -9.68 -16.49 2.51
N PRO A 302 -8.61 -17.30 2.63
CA PRO A 302 -8.48 -18.51 1.82
C PRO A 302 -9.64 -19.45 2.16
N MET A 303 -10.24 -20.08 1.13
CA MET A 303 -11.13 -21.21 1.35
C MET A 303 -10.34 -22.42 1.85
#